data_AF-A0A1G2DJN1-F1
#
_entry.id   AF-A0A1G2DJN1-F1
#
_cell.length_a   1.000
_cell.length_b   1.000
_cell.length_c   1.000
_cell.angle_alpha   90.00
_cell.angle_beta   90.00
_cell.angle_gamma   90.00
#
_symmetry.space_group_name_H-M   'P 1'
#
loop_
_entity.id
_entity.type
_entity.pdbx_description
1 polymer ?
#
loop_
_entity_poly.entity_id
_entity_poly.type
_entity_poly.pdbx_seq_one_letter_code
_entity_poly.pdbx_strand_id
1 'polypeptide(L)'
;MSLFGPSIPKGITKKEVPYLQGRLLAGQGSEKLSRVLVERIIELVDMAVDSDSYAERANHVEQVSSDEVARIEKNISDDLTPAQRTFVHRVFQEFVDKNKVPGVFS
;
A
#
# COMPACT_ATOMS: atom_id res chain seq x y z
N MET A 1 28.08 -14.88 -3.28
CA MET A 1 26.61 -15.02 -3.27
C MET A 1 26.06 -13.90 -2.40
N SER A 2 25.07 -13.15 -2.89
CA SER A 2 24.51 -11.99 -2.18
C SER A 2 23.99 -12.42 -0.80
N LEU A 3 24.41 -11.74 0.26
CA LEU A 3 23.90 -11.90 1.63
C LEU A 3 22.47 -11.36 1.80
N PHE A 4 21.96 -10.72 0.75
CA PHE A 4 20.59 -10.23 0.65
C PHE A 4 19.87 -11.13 -0.34
N GLY A 5 18.80 -11.79 0.10
CA GLY A 5 17.91 -12.55 -0.78
C GLY A 5 17.37 -11.70 -1.94
N PRO A 6 16.63 -12.29 -2.89
CA PRO A 6 16.06 -11.54 -4.01
C PRO A 6 15.29 -10.32 -3.50
N SER A 7 15.54 -9.16 -4.11
CA SER A 7 14.85 -7.91 -3.76
C SER A 7 13.34 -8.12 -3.93
N ILE A 8 12.57 -7.87 -2.88
CA ILE A 8 11.11 -7.89 -2.98
C ILE A 8 10.70 -6.76 -3.95
N PRO A 9 9.81 -7.00 -4.92
CA PRO A 9 9.36 -5.96 -5.84
C PRO A 9 8.66 -4.81 -5.09
N LYS A 10 8.73 -3.60 -5.63
CA LYS A 10 8.00 -2.43 -5.08
C LYS A 10 6.49 -2.72 -4.99
N GLY A 11 5.87 -2.27 -3.91
CA GLY A 11 4.45 -2.53 -3.65
C GLY A 11 4.06 -2.28 -2.20
N ILE A 12 2.88 -2.72 -1.76
CA ILE A 12 2.43 -2.68 -0.37
C ILE A 12 2.22 -4.13 0.08
N THR A 13 2.97 -4.61 1.06
CA THR A 13 2.80 -6.00 1.53
C THR A 13 1.59 -6.12 2.44
N LYS A 14 0.99 -7.31 2.52
CA LYS A 14 -0.11 -7.58 3.48
C LYS A 14 0.23 -7.23 4.92
N LYS A 15 1.48 -7.47 5.33
CA LYS A 15 1.97 -7.14 6.68
C LYS A 15 2.00 -5.63 6.96
N GLU A 16 2.03 -4.80 5.92
CA GLU A 16 2.06 -3.35 6.02
C GLU A 16 0.67 -2.71 6.05
N VAL A 17 -0.39 -3.45 5.70
CA VAL A 17 -1.77 -2.92 5.63
C VAL A 17 -2.24 -2.30 6.95
N PRO A 18 -2.02 -2.92 8.14
CA PRO A 18 -2.41 -2.28 9.41
C PRO A 18 -1.66 -0.97 9.68
N TYR A 19 -0.40 -0.89 9.26
CA TYR A 19 0.41 0.32 9.41
C TYR A 19 -0.05 1.41 8.43
N LEU A 20 -0.40 1.02 7.20
CA LEU A 20 -0.99 1.90 6.20
C LEU A 20 -2.29 2.52 6.72
N GLN A 21 -3.18 1.70 7.30
CA GLN A 21 -4.42 2.18 7.92
C GLN A 21 -4.15 3.23 9.01
N GLY A 22 -3.20 2.95 9.90
CA GLY A 22 -2.80 3.89 10.95
C GLY A 22 -2.27 5.22 10.39
N ARG A 23 -1.49 5.18 9.31
CA ARG A 23 -0.97 6.39 8.64
C ARG A 23 -2.07 7.20 7.99
N LEU A 24 -3.02 6.56 7.32
CA LEU A 24 -4.17 7.23 6.70
C LEU A 24 -5.08 7.91 7.75
N LEU A 25 -5.25 7.30 8.92
CA LEU A 25 -6.00 7.89 10.03
C LEU A 25 -5.27 9.07 10.71
N ALA A 26 -3.96 9.20 10.54
CA ALA A 26 -3.15 10.23 11.18
C ALA A 26 -3.23 11.61 10.47
N GLY A 27 -3.93 11.71 9.33
CA GLY A 27 -4.11 12.98 8.60
C GLY A 27 -4.77 14.05 9.48
N GLN A 28 -4.31 15.30 9.35
CA GLN A 28 -4.79 16.43 10.14
C GLN A 28 -5.37 17.55 9.26
N GLY A 29 -6.26 18.36 9.83
CA GLY A 29 -6.86 19.50 9.13
C GLY A 29 -7.56 19.09 7.83
N SER A 30 -7.16 19.69 6.71
CA SER A 30 -7.68 19.39 5.37
C SER A 30 -7.21 18.06 4.79
N GLU A 31 -6.19 17.42 5.37
CA GLU A 31 -5.72 16.09 4.98
C GLU A 31 -6.46 14.97 5.74
N LYS A 32 -7.28 15.31 6.75
CA LYS A 32 -7.99 14.32 7.57
C LYS A 32 -8.98 13.51 6.73
N LEU A 33 -8.84 12.19 6.77
CA LEU A 33 -9.77 11.26 6.16
C LEU A 33 -10.85 10.84 7.17
N SER A 34 -12.07 10.59 6.69
CA SER A 34 -13.09 9.96 7.52
C SER A 34 -12.73 8.49 7.75
N ARG A 35 -13.13 7.94 8.90
CA ARG A 35 -12.86 6.53 9.21
C ARG A 35 -13.44 5.59 8.14
N VAL A 36 -14.66 5.87 7.67
CA VAL A 36 -15.34 5.11 6.60
C VAL A 36 -14.53 5.14 5.30
N LEU A 37 -13.96 6.30 4.96
CA LEU A 37 -13.14 6.42 3.75
C LEU A 37 -11.83 5.64 3.88
N VAL A 38 -11.20 5.67 5.05
CA VAL A 38 -10.02 4.83 5.31
C VAL A 38 -10.36 3.35 5.23
N GLU A 39 -11.46 2.91 5.86
CA GLU A 39 -11.90 1.51 5.81
C GLU A 39 -12.13 1.06 4.36
N ARG A 40 -12.78 1.88 3.52
CA ARG A 40 -12.95 1.60 2.09
C ARG A 40 -11.63 1.53 1.32
N ILE A 41 -10.68 2.41 1.63
CA ILE A 41 -9.34 2.37 1.02
C ILE A 41 -8.64 1.07 1.38
N ILE A 42 -8.71 0.65 2.64
CA ILE A 42 -8.08 -0.58 3.12
C ILE A 42 -8.75 -1.82 2.50
N GLU A 43 -10.07 -1.83 2.37
CA GLU A 43 -10.79 -2.91 1.68
C GLU A 43 -10.33 -3.07 0.23
N LEU A 44 -10.15 -1.96 -0.50
CA LEU A 44 -9.60 -1.99 -1.87
C LEU A 44 -8.16 -2.54 -1.91
N VAL A 45 -7.34 -2.18 -0.92
CA VAL A 45 -5.98 -2.69 -0.78
C VAL A 45 -6.01 -4.19 -0.49
N ASP A 46 -6.80 -4.66 0.47
CA ASP A 46 -6.92 -6.08 0.84
C ASP A 46 -7.42 -6.93 -0.33
N MET A 47 -8.43 -6.47 -1.08
CA MET A 47 -8.89 -7.14 -2.29
C MET A 47 -7.80 -7.23 -3.37
N ALA A 48 -6.93 -6.23 -3.46
CA ALA A 48 -5.81 -6.24 -4.40
C ALA A 48 -4.65 -7.14 -3.92
N VAL A 49 -4.45 -7.30 -2.61
CA VAL A 49 -3.48 -8.26 -2.03
C VAL A 49 -3.89 -9.71 -2.33
N ASP A 50 -5.18 -10.02 -2.34
CA ASP A 50 -5.66 -11.38 -2.62
C ASP A 50 -5.63 -11.72 -4.13
N SER A 51 -5.19 -10.81 -4.99
CA SER A 51 -5.08 -11.04 -6.43
C SER A 51 -3.78 -11.79 -6.78
N ASP A 52 -3.85 -13.13 -6.79
CA ASP A 52 -2.74 -14.06 -7.05
C ASP A 52 -1.96 -13.72 -8.34
N SER A 53 -0.93 -12.88 -8.20
CA SER A 53 -0.14 -12.35 -9.31
C SER A 53 1.15 -13.14 -9.52
N TYR A 54 1.68 -13.11 -10.75
CA TYR A 54 2.91 -13.84 -11.09
C TYR A 54 4.12 -13.42 -10.23
N ALA A 55 4.18 -12.15 -9.82
CA ALA A 55 5.26 -11.62 -8.98
C ALA A 55 5.21 -12.15 -7.54
N GLU A 56 4.01 -12.38 -7.01
CA GLU A 56 3.80 -12.94 -5.66
C GLU A 56 4.19 -14.41 -5.62
N ARG A 57 3.80 -15.19 -6.64
CA ARG A 57 4.20 -16.60 -6.78
C ARG A 57 5.71 -16.79 -6.89
N ALA A 58 6.40 -15.87 -7.60
CA ALA A 58 7.83 -15.94 -7.80
C ALA A 58 8.65 -15.59 -6.54
N ASN A 59 8.09 -14.78 -5.64
CA ASN A 59 8.81 -14.27 -4.46
C ASN A 59 8.24 -14.77 -3.12
N HIS A 60 7.13 -15.53 -3.12
CA HIS A 60 6.38 -15.95 -1.92
C HIS A 60 5.97 -14.79 -1.01
N VAL A 61 5.57 -13.65 -1.60
CA VAL A 61 5.14 -12.45 -0.87
C VAL A 61 3.77 -12.02 -1.38
N GLU A 62 2.80 -11.88 -0.47
CA GLU A 62 1.48 -11.27 -0.74
C GLU A 62 1.62 -9.74 -0.70
N GLN A 63 1.40 -9.07 -1.83
CA GLN A 63 1.54 -7.62 -1.97
C GLN A 63 0.73 -7.00 -3.11
N VAL A 64 0.25 -5.77 -2.88
CA VAL A 64 -0.29 -4.90 -3.92
C VAL A 64 0.86 -4.32 -4.74
N SER A 65 0.86 -4.53 -6.06
CA SER A 65 1.84 -3.93 -6.97
C SER A 65 1.69 -2.41 -7.07
N SER A 66 2.73 -1.69 -7.50
CA SER A 66 2.65 -0.24 -7.73
C SER A 66 1.54 0.15 -8.71
N ASP A 67 1.28 -0.69 -9.71
CA ASP A 67 0.26 -0.44 -10.73
C ASP A 67 -1.15 -0.57 -10.14
N GLU A 68 -1.36 -1.57 -9.27
CA GLU A 68 -2.62 -1.74 -8.55
C GLU A 68 -2.84 -0.60 -7.54
N VAL A 69 -1.79 -0.13 -6.86
CA VAL A 69 -1.87 1.06 -6.02
C VAL A 69 -2.34 2.28 -6.82
N ALA A 70 -1.78 2.50 -8.01
CA ALA A 70 -2.21 3.61 -8.89
C ALA A 70 -3.68 3.47 -9.34
N ARG A 71 -4.17 2.24 -9.57
CA ARG A 71 -5.59 2.00 -9.86
C ARG A 71 -6.48 2.32 -8.66
N ILE A 72 -6.06 1.93 -7.45
CA ILE A 72 -6.78 2.25 -6.21
C ILE A 72 -6.88 3.76 -6.04
N GLU A 73 -5.78 4.51 -6.19
CA GLU A 73 -5.76 5.97 -6.11
C GLU A 73 -6.74 6.62 -7.10
N LYS A 74 -6.81 6.09 -8.33
CA LYS A 74 -7.76 6.55 -9.33
C LYS A 74 -9.21 6.22 -8.98
N ASN A 75 -9.47 5.06 -8.39
CA ASN A 75 -10.83 4.63 -8.04
C ASN A 75 -11.44 5.44 -6.89
N ILE A 76 -10.61 5.95 -5.99
CA ILE A 76 -11.04 6.77 -4.85
C ILE A 76 -10.88 8.28 -5.11
N SER A 77 -10.37 8.69 -6.27
CA SER A 77 -10.00 10.08 -6.52
C SER A 77 -11.17 11.03 -6.37
N ASP A 78 -12.36 10.62 -6.81
CA ASP A 78 -13.56 11.45 -6.83
C ASP A 78 -14.17 11.61 -5.43
N ASP A 79 -13.86 10.70 -4.51
CA ASP A 79 -14.28 10.73 -3.11
C ASP A 79 -13.39 11.62 -2.23
N LEU A 80 -12.29 12.15 -2.79
CA LEU A 80 -11.26 12.88 -2.07
C LEU A 80 -11.15 14.35 -2.52
N THR A 81 -10.97 15.23 -1.54
CA THR A 81 -10.54 16.62 -1.83
C THR A 81 -9.11 16.64 -2.38
N PRO A 82 -8.67 17.73 -3.06
CA PRO A 82 -7.30 17.84 -3.55
C PRO A 82 -6.21 17.65 -2.48
N ALA A 83 -6.45 18.14 -1.26
CA ALA A 83 -5.53 17.97 -0.13
C ALA A 83 -5.45 16.50 0.31
N GLN A 84 -6.60 15.83 0.43
CA GLN A 84 -6.67 14.41 0.78
C GLN A 84 -6.06 13.51 -0.32
N ARG A 85 -6.25 13.82 -1.61
CA ARG A 85 -5.60 13.10 -2.71
C ARG A 85 -4.08 13.16 -2.60
N THR A 86 -3.54 14.36 -2.38
CA THR A 86 -2.09 14.56 -2.18
C THR A 86 -1.58 13.80 -0.96
N PHE A 87 -2.35 13.79 0.13
CA PHE A 87 -2.01 13.07 1.35
C PHE A 87 -2.00 11.54 1.14
N VAL A 88 -3.07 10.98 0.58
CA VAL A 88 -3.17 9.54 0.28
C VAL A 88 -2.04 9.09 -0.63
N HIS A 89 -1.77 9.86 -1.70
CA HIS A 89 -0.68 9.56 -2.62
C HIS A 89 0.68 9.54 -1.92
N ARG A 90 0.96 10.54 -1.07
CA ARG A 90 2.20 10.60 -0.28
C ARG A 90 2.35 9.38 0.61
N VAL A 91 1.28 9.01 1.32
CA VAL A 91 1.28 7.83 2.19
C VAL A 91 1.53 6.56 1.37
N PHE A 92 0.83 6.35 0.26
CA PHE A 92 1.03 5.18 -0.59
C PHE A 92 2.46 5.08 -1.15
N GLN A 93 3.04 6.19 -1.63
CA GLN A 93 4.42 6.24 -2.10
C GLN A 93 5.41 5.84 -0.99
N GLU A 94 5.21 6.28 0.26
CA GLU A 94 6.06 5.87 1.40
C GLU A 94 6.13 4.34 1.56
N PHE A 95 5.02 3.62 1.31
CA PHE A 95 4.99 2.16 1.41
C PHE A 95 5.49 1.46 0.14
N VAL A 96 5.19 1.99 -1.05
CA VAL A 96 5.62 1.43 -2.35
C VAL A 96 7.12 1.52 -2.54
N ASP A 97 7.72 2.67 -2.22
CA ASP A 97 9.14 2.93 -2.43
C ASP A 97 10.04 2.38 -1.31
N LYS A 98 9.46 1.88 -0.23
CA LYS A 98 10.22 1.28 0.86
C LYS A 98 11.00 0.08 0.34
N ASN A 99 12.33 0.13 0.47
CA ASN A 99 13.18 -1.01 0.15
C ASN A 99 12.86 -2.17 1.10
N LYS A 100 12.41 -3.28 0.53
CA LYS A 100 11.99 -4.47 1.27
C LYS A 100 13.04 -5.56 1.09
N VAL A 101 13.72 -5.87 2.18
CA VAL A 101 14.58 -7.04 2.27
C VAL A 101 13.74 -8.20 2.83
N PRO A 102 13.80 -9.40 2.23
CA PRO A 102 13.27 -10.59 2.88
C PRO A 102 14.05 -10.78 4.19
N GLY A 103 13.38 -10.55 5.32
CA GLY A 103 14.01 -10.64 6.63
C GLY A 103 14.55 -12.05 6.88
N VAL A 104 15.80 -12.15 7.34
CA VAL A 104 16.44 -13.42 7.75
C VAL A 104 15.89 -13.94 9.09
N PHE A 105 15.01 -13.18 9.75
CA PHE A 105 14.33 -13.55 10.98
C PHE A 105 12.82 -13.64 10.72
N SER A 106 12.43 -14.83 10.26
CA SER A 106 11.07 -15.37 10.34
C SER A 106 10.72 -15.77 11.76
#